data_AF-A0A6I1JGT1-F1
#
_entry.id   AF-A0A6I1JGT1-F1
#
_cell.length_a   1.000
_cell.length_b   1.000
_cell.length_c   1.000
_cell.angle_alpha   90.00
_cell.angle_beta   90.00
_cell.angle_gamma   90.00
#
_symmetry.space_group_name_H-M   'P 1'
#
loop_
_entity.id
_entity.type
_entity.pdbx_description
1 polymer ?
#
loop_
_entity_poly.entity_id
_entity_poly.type
_entity_poly.pdbx_seq_one_letter_code
_entity_poly.pdbx_strand_id
1 'polypeptide(L)'
;LTNAAGPAGQEVVQVYVRQKVGSRSRPVRQLHFFQKVEVAAGGETTVRFSIPVRSLGFHDDQARYRVEPGEYEIYVGSDSNATLGAVARITAQ
;
A
#
# COMPACT_ATOMS: atom_id res chain seq x y z
N LEU A 1 -1.58 -2.29 14.72
CA LEU A 1 -0.29 -2.98 14.86
C LEU A 1 -0.13 -3.29 16.33
N THR A 2 -0.02 -4.57 16.68
CA THR A 2 -0.03 -5.02 18.08
C THR A 2 1.27 -5.73 18.39
N ASN A 3 1.95 -5.30 19.45
CA ASN A 3 3.10 -6.01 20.01
C ASN A 3 2.57 -6.93 21.11
N ALA A 4 2.27 -8.19 20.76
CA ALA A 4 1.56 -9.10 21.66
C ALA A 4 2.42 -9.55 22.86
N ALA A 5 3.74 -9.66 22.70
CA ALA A 5 4.64 -10.15 23.73
C ALA A 5 6.09 -9.72 23.47
N GLY A 6 6.90 -9.69 24.53
CA GLY A 6 8.31 -9.30 24.46
C GLY A 6 8.54 -7.83 24.78
N PRO A 7 9.78 -7.33 24.60
CA PRO A 7 10.11 -5.94 24.88
C PRO A 7 9.42 -4.98 23.91
N ALA A 8 9.45 -3.68 24.23
CA ALA A 8 9.09 -2.64 23.28
C ALA A 8 9.95 -2.77 21.99
N GLY A 9 9.34 -2.51 20.84
CA GLY A 9 9.97 -2.72 19.54
C GLY A 9 9.53 -1.68 18.52
N GLN A 10 10.30 -1.61 17.44
CA GLN A 10 9.97 -0.78 16.28
C GLN A 10 9.73 -1.65 15.07
N GLU A 11 8.65 -1.40 14.35
CA GLU A 11 8.26 -2.13 13.15
C GLU A 11 8.04 -1.15 12.00
N VAL A 12 8.32 -1.57 10.76
CA VAL A 12 8.05 -0.74 9.58
C VAL A 12 6.77 -1.26 8.93
N VAL A 13 5.67 -0.53 9.11
CA VAL A 13 4.43 -0.80 8.38
C VAL A 13 4.61 -0.34 6.94
N GLN A 14 4.38 -1.22 5.98
CA GLN A 14 4.52 -1.00 4.54
C GLN A 14 3.17 -1.22 3.86
N VAL A 15 2.86 -0.39 2.87
CA VAL A 15 1.63 -0.49 2.06
C VAL A 15 1.99 -0.53 0.59
N TYR A 16 1.56 -1.60 -0.06
CA TYR A 16 1.75 -1.83 -1.48
C TYR A 16 0.43 -1.74 -2.24
N VAL A 17 0.50 -1.29 -3.49
CA VAL A 17 -0.64 -1.31 -4.41
C VAL A 17 -0.29 -2.07 -5.67
N ARG A 18 -1.28 -2.80 -6.20
CA ARG A 18 -1.22 -3.50 -7.48
C ARG A 18 -2.47 -3.19 -8.29
N GLN A 19 -2.29 -2.76 -9.53
CA GLN A 19 -3.38 -2.76 -10.51
C GLN A 19 -3.33 -4.09 -11.27
N LYS A 20 -4.34 -4.96 -11.09
CA LYS A 20 -4.35 -6.31 -11.69
C LYS A 20 -4.58 -6.29 -13.20
N VAL A 21 -5.43 -5.38 -13.66
CA VAL A 21 -5.77 -5.17 -15.07
C VAL A 21 -5.50 -3.71 -15.40
N GLY A 22 -4.56 -3.48 -16.30
CA GLY A 22 -4.24 -2.16 -16.84
C GLY A 22 -3.85 -2.26 -18.29
N SER A 23 -3.77 -1.14 -18.99
CA SER A 23 -3.36 -1.13 -20.41
C SER A 23 -1.91 -1.55 -20.63
N ARG A 24 -1.12 -1.63 -19.56
CA ARG A 24 0.25 -2.13 -19.55
C ARG A 24 0.49 -3.10 -18.42
N SER A 25 1.48 -3.97 -18.61
CA SER A 25 2.07 -4.72 -17.51
C SER A 25 2.64 -3.77 -16.47
N ARG A 26 2.21 -3.92 -15.22
CA ARG A 26 2.66 -3.16 -14.06
C ARG A 26 3.34 -4.09 -13.05
N PRO A 27 4.21 -3.58 -12.17
CA PRO A 27 4.79 -4.39 -11.10
C PRO A 27 3.70 -5.07 -10.27
N VAL A 28 3.99 -6.30 -9.83
CA VAL A 28 3.06 -7.07 -8.98
C VAL A 28 2.78 -6.34 -7.67
N ARG A 29 3.72 -5.53 -7.15
CA ARG A 29 3.55 -4.69 -5.97
C ARG A 29 4.37 -3.40 -6.13
N GLN A 30 3.78 -2.26 -5.83
CA GLN A 30 4.47 -0.96 -5.76
C GLN A 30 4.29 -0.38 -4.36
N LEU A 31 5.39 0.00 -3.69
CA LEU A 31 5.33 0.60 -2.35
C LEU A 31 4.77 2.04 -2.45
N HIS A 32 3.67 2.32 -1.77
CA HIS A 32 3.02 3.64 -1.77
C HIS A 32 3.09 4.35 -0.41
N PHE A 33 3.29 3.61 0.67
CA PHE A 33 3.43 4.18 2.01
C PHE A 33 4.32 3.28 2.87
N PHE A 34 5.12 3.89 3.73
CA PHE A 34 5.76 3.19 4.83
C PHE A 34 5.86 4.11 6.05
N GLN A 35 5.81 3.53 7.25
CA GLN A 35 6.01 4.25 8.49
C GLN A 35 6.70 3.34 9.50
N LYS A 36 7.78 3.84 10.10
CA LYS A 36 8.38 3.22 11.28
C LYS A 36 7.57 3.59 12.51
N VAL A 37 7.11 2.58 13.24
CA VAL A 37 6.20 2.73 14.38
C VAL A 37 6.83 2.04 15.57
N GLU A 38 6.93 2.77 16.68
CA GLU A 38 7.29 2.19 17.97
C GLU A 38 6.04 1.70 18.69
N VAL A 39 6.11 0.48 19.23
CA VAL A 39 5.01 -0.12 19.97
C VAL A 39 5.56 -0.68 21.28
N ALA A 40 5.01 -0.18 22.39
CA ALA A 40 5.33 -0.67 23.73
C ALA A 40 5.03 -2.17 23.87
N ALA A 41 5.67 -2.82 24.85
CA ALA A 41 5.37 -4.21 25.21
C ALA A 41 3.89 -4.40 25.55
N GLY A 42 3.21 -5.35 24.90
CA GLY A 42 1.76 -5.57 25.06
C GLY A 42 0.89 -4.46 24.45
N GLY A 43 1.50 -3.48 23.79
CA GLY A 43 0.82 -2.29 23.28
C GLY A 43 0.22 -2.47 21.89
N GLU A 44 -0.65 -1.53 21.54
CA GLU A 44 -1.22 -1.41 20.21
C GLU A 44 -1.06 0.02 19.69
N THR A 45 -0.80 0.14 18.39
CA THR A 45 -0.79 1.42 17.68
C THR A 45 -1.59 1.32 16.39
N THR A 46 -2.51 2.27 16.20
CA THR A 46 -3.25 2.42 14.95
C THR A 46 -2.43 3.26 13.97
N VAL A 47 -2.11 2.67 12.82
CA VAL A 47 -1.45 3.37 11.71
C VAL A 47 -2.51 3.82 10.73
N ARG A 48 -2.54 5.13 10.46
CA ARG A 48 -3.42 5.74 9.46
C ARG A 48 -2.57 6.25 8.31
N PHE A 49 -2.95 5.90 7.10
CA PHE A 49 -2.29 6.35 5.88
C PHE A 49 -3.32 6.79 4.85
N SER A 50 -2.87 7.53 3.86
CA SER A 50 -3.68 7.97 2.73
C SER A 50 -2.86 7.85 1.47
N ILE A 51 -3.43 7.22 0.45
CA ILE A 51 -2.80 7.07 -0.87
C ILE A 51 -3.53 8.00 -1.82
N PRO A 52 -2.90 9.09 -2.29
CA PRO A 52 -3.52 9.96 -3.28
C PRO A 52 -3.79 9.17 -4.56
N VAL A 53 -5.02 9.23 -5.09
CA VAL A 53 -5.39 8.52 -6.34
C VAL A 53 -4.42 8.85 -7.48
N ARG A 54 -3.99 10.12 -7.58
CA ARG A 54 -2.98 10.54 -8.57
C ARG A 54 -1.71 9.70 -8.52
N SER A 55 -1.27 9.25 -7.34
CA SER A 55 -0.03 8.48 -7.17
C SER A 55 -0.11 7.06 -7.76
N LEU A 56 -1.32 6.57 -8.04
CA LEU A 56 -1.56 5.27 -8.65
C LEU A 56 -1.32 5.28 -10.17
N GLY A 57 -1.10 6.45 -10.75
CA GLY A 57 -0.92 6.64 -12.18
C GLY A 57 0.44 6.21 -12.70
N PHE A 58 0.56 6.16 -14.02
CA PHE A 58 1.79 5.84 -14.74
C PHE A 58 1.86 6.66 -16.04
N HIS A 59 3.04 6.70 -16.67
CA HIS A 59 3.22 7.32 -17.99
C HIS A 59 2.86 6.34 -19.12
N ASP A 60 1.97 6.75 -20.02
CA ASP A 60 1.63 6.00 -21.24
C ASP A 60 2.68 6.17 -22.36
N ASP A 61 2.44 5.58 -23.55
CA ASP A 61 3.36 5.65 -24.71
C ASP A 61 3.58 7.07 -25.21
N GLN A 62 2.65 7.97 -24.87
CA GLN A 62 2.68 9.36 -25.26
C GLN A 62 3.23 10.25 -24.14
N ALA A 63 3.91 9.66 -23.15
CA ALA A 63 4.48 10.29 -21.97
C ALA A 63 3.46 11.01 -21.06
N ARG A 64 2.16 10.73 -21.22
CA ARG A 64 1.12 11.35 -20.39
C ARG A 64 0.96 10.59 -19.09
N TYR A 65 1.02 11.31 -17.97
CA TYR A 65 0.75 10.74 -16.66
C TYR A 65 -0.76 10.62 -16.45
N ARG A 66 -1.26 9.40 -16.28
CA ARG A 66 -2.69 9.14 -16.08
C ARG A 66 -2.93 8.04 -15.05
N VAL A 67 -4.09 8.12 -14.39
CA VAL A 67 -4.63 7.05 -13.55
C VAL A 67 -5.70 6.34 -14.36
N GLU A 68 -5.65 5.02 -14.42
CA GLU A 68 -6.68 4.24 -15.09
C GLU A 68 -7.78 3.85 -14.11
N PRO A 69 -9.06 3.90 -14.52
CA PRO A 69 -10.12 3.26 -13.74
C PRO A 69 -9.88 1.76 -13.69
N GLY A 70 -10.31 1.13 -12.60
CA GLY A 70 -10.13 -0.31 -12.42
C GLY A 70 -10.01 -0.72 -10.96
N GLU A 71 -9.64 -1.97 -10.75
CA GLU A 71 -9.42 -2.55 -9.44
C GLU A 71 -7.95 -2.48 -9.03
N TYR A 72 -7.75 -1.97 -7.82
CA TYR A 72 -6.45 -1.82 -7.19
C TYR A 72 -6.46 -2.66 -5.91
N GLU A 73 -5.60 -3.68 -5.88
CA GLU A 73 -5.35 -4.48 -4.69
C GLU A 73 -4.36 -3.72 -3.80
N ILE A 74 -4.72 -3.53 -2.53
CA ILE A 74 -3.91 -2.88 -1.50
C ILE A 74 -3.41 -3.99 -0.58
N TYR A 75 -2.12 -3.99 -0.27
CA TYR A 75 -1.49 -4.94 0.64
C TYR A 75 -0.79 -4.18 1.77
N VAL A 76 -0.90 -4.66 3.00
CA VAL A 76 -0.31 -4.06 4.20
C VAL A 76 0.47 -5.12 4.95
N GLY A 77 1.69 -4.81 5.39
CA GLY A 77 2.50 -5.76 6.16
C GLY A 77 3.82 -5.16 6.64
N SER A 78 4.66 -6.01 7.24
CA SER A 78 6.02 -5.69 7.70
C SER A 78 7.07 -5.79 6.60
N ASP A 79 6.74 -6.41 5.46
CA ASP A 79 7.63 -6.62 4.34
C ASP A 79 6.87 -6.70 3.00
N SER A 80 7.61 -6.91 1.90
CA SER A 80 7.06 -7.00 0.55
C SER A 80 6.22 -8.25 0.26
N ASN A 81 6.19 -9.23 1.16
CA ASN A 81 5.35 -10.44 1.09
C ASN A 81 4.01 -10.27 1.85
N ALA A 82 3.68 -9.05 2.31
CA ALA A 82 2.40 -8.65 2.90
C ALA A 82 1.16 -9.38 2.34
N THR A 83 0.32 -9.94 3.21
CA THR A 83 -0.87 -10.72 2.84
C THR A 83 -2.19 -10.07 3.27
N LEU A 84 -2.17 -9.23 4.31
CA LEU A 84 -3.32 -8.42 4.69
C LEU A 84 -3.63 -7.46 3.54
N GLY A 85 -4.87 -7.43 3.08
CA GLY A 85 -5.21 -6.59 1.95
C GLY A 85 -6.68 -6.26 1.80
N ALA A 86 -6.94 -5.34 0.88
CA ALA A 86 -8.26 -4.88 0.49
C ALA A 86 -8.27 -4.57 -1.01
N VAL A 87 -9.45 -4.52 -1.62
CA VAL A 87 -9.60 -4.10 -3.02
C VAL A 87 -10.34 -2.77 -3.05
N ALA A 88 -9.78 -1.81 -3.77
CA ALA A 88 -10.42 -0.54 -4.06
C ALA A 88 -10.74 -0.44 -5.56
N ARG A 89 -11.91 0.10 -5.90
CA ARG A 89 -12.28 0.39 -7.28
C ARG A 89 -12.16 1.89 -7.52
N ILE A 90 -11.36 2.26 -8.52
CA ILE A 90 -11.25 3.63 -9.02
C ILE A 90 -12.13 3.74 -10.25
N THR A 91 -13.03 4.72 -10.26
CA THR A 91 -13.87 5.04 -11.43
C THR A 91 -13.28 6.22 -12.19
N ALA A 92 -13.62 6.34 -13.48
CA ALA A 92 -13.30 7.54 -14.23
C ALA A 92 -13.96 8.75 -13.55
N GLN A 93 -13.27 9.89 -13.55
CA GLN A 93 -13.86 11.17 -13.19
C GLN A 93 -14.66 11.73 -14.36
#